data_AF-A0A1V9YUX3-F1
#
_entry.id   AF-A0A1V9YUX3-F1
#
_cell.length_a   1.000
_cell.length_b   1.000
_cell.length_c   1.000
_cell.angle_alpha   90.00
_cell.angle_beta   90.00
_cell.angle_gamma   90.00
#
_symmetry.space_group_name_H-M   'P 1'
#
loop_
_entity.id
_entity.type
_entity.pdbx_description
1 polymer ?
#
loop_
_entity_poly.entity_id
_entity_poly.type
_entity_poly.pdbx_seq_one_letter_code
_entity_poly.pdbx_strand_id
1 'polypeptide(L)'
;MDATGKVIWANNNEIQTASLKGVVAELGLKDGERVPLPGRDLGSCEVFPQKLKHNANGRFVVICGDGEYIIYTSQQLRNKSFGSALDFAWSPTGTGDYVVRESPSKVVLFKNFAEAKALKPAQCTAEGLFGGALVGVRGPDCIAFYDWDELRFVRKIDASVKNVYWSDAGDLVVLASDASFYVLRYNRDAVAAAVHLQLPDGVEGAFELVHEMAEKVGSGTWVGDCFLYVNASGRLNYYVGGEILTVAHLPTKMYLLGYLPRENVVFLMDKTKAVTSFTLNVVLLEYQTAVVRRDFASANAILPRLPADQMDAVARFLESQGFKEEALQLSTDPDQRFDLAVQLAKLDVAKEIMMARAATDVHVSATDMQHKWKQLGDLALNDGNYGLAEECALKAEDLSLLLLLYTAKGDLPGLSRLAALAADKHRHNVAFVALLLLGRIDDCVALLVDTKRLPEAAFFARSYSPAQIPAVLAAWRQDLAL
;
A
#
# COMPACT_ATOMS: atom_id res chain seq x y z
N MET A 1 -19.16 15.31 0.71
CA MET A 1 -20.22 14.33 1.02
C MET A 1 -20.53 14.41 2.51
N ASP A 2 -21.71 14.02 2.97
CA ASP A 2 -21.96 13.78 4.41
C ASP A 2 -21.72 12.30 4.79
N ALA A 3 -21.77 11.98 6.08
CA ALA A 3 -21.54 10.62 6.57
C ALA A 3 -22.60 9.58 6.11
N THR A 4 -23.71 10.02 5.52
CA THR A 4 -24.78 9.14 5.01
C THR A 4 -24.65 8.81 3.54
N GLY A 5 -23.65 9.38 2.85
CA GLY A 5 -23.43 9.19 1.42
C GLY A 5 -24.13 10.25 0.55
N LYS A 6 -24.69 11.30 1.15
CA LYS A 6 -25.29 12.39 0.39
C LYS A 6 -24.20 13.34 -0.13
N VAL A 7 -24.20 13.56 -1.42
CA VAL A 7 -23.32 14.52 -2.09
C VAL A 7 -24.15 15.72 -2.51
N ILE A 8 -23.59 16.91 -2.30
CA ILE A 8 -24.09 18.16 -2.85
C ILE A 8 -22.92 18.80 -3.59
N TRP A 9 -23.18 19.32 -4.78
CA TRP A 9 -22.21 20.08 -5.57
C TRP A 9 -22.89 21.25 -6.26
N ALA A 10 -22.09 22.22 -6.67
CA ALA A 10 -22.55 23.40 -7.40
C ALA A 10 -22.20 23.28 -8.89
N ASN A 11 -23.07 23.80 -9.74
CA ASN A 11 -22.80 24.10 -11.13
C ASN A 11 -23.09 25.59 -11.35
N ASN A 12 -22.06 26.43 -11.27
CA ASN A 12 -22.25 27.87 -11.07
C ASN A 12 -23.11 28.09 -9.81
N ASN A 13 -24.29 28.69 -9.97
CA ASN A 13 -25.21 28.95 -8.86
C ASN A 13 -26.28 27.86 -8.67
N GLU A 14 -26.35 26.87 -9.56
CA GLU A 14 -27.28 25.75 -9.41
C GLU A 14 -26.70 24.71 -8.46
N ILE A 15 -27.48 24.28 -7.48
CA ILE A 15 -27.06 23.32 -6.46
C ILE A 15 -27.76 21.99 -6.74
N GLN A 16 -26.96 20.95 -6.90
CA GLN A 16 -27.44 19.60 -7.19
C GLN A 16 -27.09 18.65 -6.06
N THR A 17 -27.86 17.57 -5.92
CA THR A 17 -27.62 16.53 -4.94
C THR A 17 -27.81 15.14 -5.51
N ALA A 18 -27.09 14.17 -4.96
CA ALA A 18 -27.30 12.76 -5.21
C ALA A 18 -26.96 11.95 -3.96
N SER A 19 -27.44 10.72 -3.91
CA SER A 19 -27.05 9.72 -2.90
C SER A 19 -26.12 8.71 -3.54
N LEU A 20 -24.97 8.47 -2.91
CA LEU A 20 -24.04 7.41 -3.28
C LEU A 20 -24.28 6.11 -2.50
N LYS A 21 -25.17 6.16 -1.51
CA LYS A 21 -25.49 5.02 -0.64
C LYS A 21 -26.05 3.85 -1.46
N GLY A 22 -25.43 2.69 -1.35
CA GLY A 22 -25.84 1.41 -1.95
C GLY A 22 -25.46 1.24 -3.42
N VAL A 23 -25.04 2.33 -4.10
CA VAL A 23 -24.90 2.35 -5.57
C VAL A 23 -23.85 1.35 -6.07
N VAL A 24 -22.74 1.21 -5.35
CA VAL A 24 -21.65 0.30 -5.74
C VAL A 24 -22.10 -1.15 -5.68
N ALA A 25 -22.79 -1.54 -4.60
CA ALA A 25 -23.28 -2.90 -4.42
C ALA A 25 -24.43 -3.24 -5.39
N GLU A 26 -25.37 -2.31 -5.59
CA GLU A 26 -26.51 -2.50 -6.49
C GLU A 26 -26.09 -2.68 -7.95
N LEU A 27 -25.04 -1.96 -8.38
CA LEU A 27 -24.55 -2.00 -9.76
C LEU A 27 -23.37 -2.98 -9.95
N GLY A 28 -22.86 -3.58 -8.87
CA GLY A 28 -21.69 -4.47 -8.93
C GLY A 28 -20.43 -3.79 -9.47
N LEU A 29 -20.24 -2.50 -9.16
CA LEU A 29 -19.12 -1.72 -9.67
C LEU A 29 -17.79 -2.22 -9.09
N LYS A 30 -16.77 -2.27 -9.94
CA LYS A 30 -15.40 -2.58 -9.52
C LYS A 30 -14.63 -1.33 -9.15
N ASP A 31 -13.52 -1.52 -8.44
CA ASP A 31 -12.62 -0.45 -8.07
C ASP A 31 -12.10 0.32 -9.28
N GLY A 32 -12.16 1.65 -9.21
CA GLY A 32 -11.76 2.54 -10.30
C GLY A 32 -12.85 2.79 -11.35
N GLU A 33 -13.99 2.11 -11.28
CA GLU A 33 -15.11 2.35 -12.18
C GLU A 33 -15.88 3.63 -11.82
N ARG A 34 -16.49 4.23 -12.84
CA ARG A 34 -17.28 5.45 -12.68
C ARG A 34 -18.62 5.11 -12.04
N VAL A 35 -18.91 5.79 -10.94
CA VAL A 35 -20.20 5.71 -10.25
C VAL A 35 -21.18 6.67 -10.93
N PRO A 36 -22.35 6.20 -11.40
CA PRO A 36 -23.37 7.07 -11.93
C PRO A 36 -23.93 7.95 -10.80
N LEU A 37 -23.93 9.26 -11.04
CA LEU A 37 -24.48 10.28 -10.14
C LEU A 37 -25.78 10.83 -10.75
N PRO A 38 -26.95 10.25 -10.44
CA PRO A 38 -28.22 10.84 -10.86
C PRO A 38 -28.48 12.11 -10.04
N GLY A 39 -27.98 13.24 -10.55
CA GLY A 39 -28.15 14.54 -9.92
C GLY A 39 -29.59 15.00 -9.94
N ARG A 40 -30.12 15.31 -8.75
CA ARG A 40 -31.39 16.02 -8.57
C ARG A 40 -31.10 17.48 -8.26
N ASP A 41 -31.80 18.36 -8.93
CA ASP A 41 -31.74 19.79 -8.62
C ASP A 41 -32.33 20.07 -7.23
N LEU A 42 -31.64 20.89 -6.44
CA LEU A 42 -32.10 21.40 -5.14
C LEU A 42 -32.53 22.86 -5.22
N GLY A 43 -32.17 23.58 -6.28
CA GLY A 43 -32.40 25.01 -6.46
C GLY A 43 -31.12 25.80 -6.65
N SER A 44 -31.24 27.13 -6.70
CA SER A 44 -30.13 28.05 -6.88
C SER A 44 -29.73 28.74 -5.58
N CYS A 45 -28.45 29.09 -5.46
CA CYS A 45 -27.94 29.97 -4.42
C CYS A 45 -27.74 31.40 -4.94
N GLU A 46 -27.82 32.37 -4.03
CA GLU A 46 -27.72 33.80 -4.35
C GLU A 46 -26.27 34.25 -4.56
N VAL A 47 -25.34 33.60 -3.88
CA VAL A 47 -23.88 33.88 -3.93
C VAL A 47 -23.16 32.87 -4.83
N PHE A 48 -22.03 33.27 -5.42
CA PHE A 48 -21.22 32.34 -6.21
C PHE A 48 -20.47 31.34 -5.30
N PRO A 49 -20.74 30.02 -5.36
CA PRO A 49 -20.16 29.06 -4.42
C PRO A 49 -18.64 28.91 -4.56
N GLN A 50 -17.88 29.35 -3.55
CA GLN A 50 -16.44 29.10 -3.45
C GLN A 50 -16.13 27.95 -2.48
N LYS A 51 -16.94 27.80 -1.44
CA LYS A 51 -16.84 26.73 -0.44
C LYS A 51 -18.23 26.17 -0.14
N LEU A 52 -18.34 24.84 -0.23
CA LEU A 52 -19.57 24.11 0.05
C LEU A 52 -19.28 22.97 1.03
N LYS A 53 -19.91 22.98 2.21
CA LYS A 53 -19.62 21.99 3.25
C LYS A 53 -20.85 21.66 4.10
N HIS A 54 -21.09 20.37 4.29
CA HIS A 54 -22.08 19.90 5.26
C HIS A 54 -21.59 20.14 6.68
N ASN A 55 -22.51 20.36 7.61
CA ASN A 55 -22.20 20.25 9.03
C ASN A 55 -22.00 18.78 9.44
N ALA A 56 -21.53 18.54 10.67
CA ALA A 56 -21.12 17.21 11.14
C ALA A 56 -22.20 16.11 10.98
N ASN A 57 -23.48 16.45 11.12
CA ASN A 57 -24.58 15.48 10.99
C ASN A 57 -25.31 15.51 9.63
N GLY A 58 -24.82 16.30 8.66
CA GLY A 58 -25.42 16.40 7.32
C GLY A 58 -26.76 17.15 7.23
N ARG A 59 -27.29 17.66 8.34
CA ARG A 59 -28.59 18.37 8.36
C ARG A 59 -28.53 19.73 7.67
N PHE A 60 -27.40 20.41 7.77
CA PHE A 60 -27.17 21.72 7.19
C PHE A 60 -26.02 21.69 6.20
N VAL A 61 -26.06 22.61 5.25
CA VAL A 61 -24.98 22.87 4.30
C VAL A 61 -24.70 24.36 4.31
N VAL A 62 -23.43 24.74 4.37
CA VAL A 62 -23.01 26.12 4.15
C VAL A 62 -22.55 26.29 2.72
N ILE A 63 -22.91 27.42 2.14
CA ILE A 63 -22.34 27.96 0.92
C ILE A 63 -21.68 29.28 1.30
N CYS A 64 -20.38 29.41 1.04
CA CYS A 64 -19.63 30.64 1.27
C CYS A 64 -18.96 31.10 -0.02
N GLY A 65 -19.05 32.38 -0.31
CA GLY A 65 -18.63 33.02 -1.55
C GLY A 65 -18.90 34.51 -1.53
N ASP A 66 -18.19 35.28 -2.35
CA ASP A 66 -18.39 36.72 -2.52
C ASP A 66 -18.38 37.55 -1.22
N GLY A 67 -17.68 37.08 -0.18
CA GLY A 67 -17.59 37.74 1.12
C GLY A 67 -18.79 37.48 2.04
N GLU A 68 -19.65 36.53 1.68
CA GLU A 68 -20.84 36.15 2.43
C GLU A 68 -20.87 34.64 2.69
N TYR A 69 -21.70 34.24 3.64
CA TYR A 69 -22.08 32.85 3.86
C TYR A 69 -23.59 32.74 4.01
N ILE A 70 -24.14 31.62 3.53
CA ILE A 70 -25.52 31.24 3.74
C ILE A 70 -25.57 29.79 4.18
N ILE A 71 -26.23 29.55 5.31
CA ILE A 71 -26.50 28.21 5.83
C ILE A 71 -27.91 27.81 5.41
N TYR A 72 -28.00 26.65 4.76
CA TYR A 72 -29.25 26.06 4.34
C TYR A 72 -29.51 24.72 5.00
N THR A 73 -30.77 24.30 5.09
CA THR A 73 -31.10 22.88 5.32
C THR A 73 -30.67 22.05 4.11
N SER A 74 -29.95 20.95 4.31
CA SER A 74 -29.39 20.17 3.20
C SER A 74 -30.45 19.51 2.31
N GLN A 75 -31.66 19.25 2.81
CA GLN A 75 -32.70 18.52 2.08
C GLN A 75 -33.42 19.34 1.01
N GLN A 76 -33.64 20.63 1.26
CA GLN A 76 -34.53 21.49 0.46
C GLN A 76 -34.00 22.91 0.28
N LEU A 77 -32.74 23.19 0.67
CA LEU A 77 -32.15 24.52 0.61
C LEU A 77 -32.97 25.64 1.26
N ARG A 78 -33.65 25.37 2.39
CA ARG A 78 -34.30 26.44 3.17
C ARG A 78 -33.25 27.22 3.95
N ASN A 79 -33.24 28.54 3.80
CA ASN A 79 -32.32 29.43 4.50
C ASN A 79 -32.51 29.31 6.03
N LYS A 80 -31.40 29.16 6.76
CA LYS A 80 -31.37 29.07 8.22
C LYS A 80 -30.66 30.25 8.88
N SER A 81 -29.55 30.69 8.30
CA SER A 81 -28.72 31.80 8.79
C SER A 81 -27.86 32.31 7.64
N PHE A 82 -27.46 33.57 7.69
CA PHE A 82 -26.60 34.19 6.68
C PHE A 82 -25.82 35.35 7.31
N GLY A 83 -24.78 35.81 6.64
CA GLY A 83 -24.02 36.98 7.04
C GLY A 83 -22.74 37.16 6.24
N SER A 84 -21.92 38.13 6.63
CA SER A 84 -20.62 38.36 6.00
C SER A 84 -19.59 37.33 6.48
N ALA A 85 -18.83 36.76 5.56
CA ALA A 85 -17.69 35.89 5.86
C ALA A 85 -16.75 35.77 4.67
N LEU A 86 -15.45 35.91 4.93
CA LEU A 86 -14.37 35.57 4.00
C LEU A 86 -13.97 34.09 4.11
N ASP A 87 -14.30 33.43 5.22
CA ASP A 87 -14.14 31.98 5.39
C ASP A 87 -15.08 31.47 6.51
N PHE A 88 -15.33 30.17 6.52
CA PHE A 88 -16.29 29.50 7.39
C PHE A 88 -15.75 28.14 7.86
N ALA A 89 -15.98 27.79 9.12
CA ALA A 89 -15.75 26.43 9.63
C ALA A 89 -16.84 25.97 10.59
N TRP A 90 -17.33 24.74 10.37
CA TRP A 90 -18.26 24.05 11.27
C TRP A 90 -17.56 23.51 12.51
N SER A 91 -18.27 23.53 13.64
CA SER A 91 -17.93 22.71 14.80
C SER A 91 -18.10 21.22 14.47
N PRO A 92 -17.25 20.34 15.01
CA PRO A 92 -17.39 18.89 14.87
C PRO A 92 -18.57 18.35 15.69
N THR A 93 -19.04 19.12 16.68
CA THR A 93 -20.09 18.72 17.61
C THR A 93 -21.33 19.62 17.50
N GLY A 94 -22.49 19.07 17.83
CA GLY A 94 -23.75 19.82 17.83
C GLY A 94 -24.36 20.01 16.44
N THR A 95 -25.41 20.84 16.35
CA THR A 95 -26.20 20.99 15.12
C THR A 95 -26.07 22.35 14.45
N GLY A 96 -25.39 23.33 15.04
CA GLY A 96 -25.43 24.70 14.54
C GLY A 96 -24.33 25.63 15.03
N ASP A 97 -23.23 25.07 15.55
CA ASP A 97 -22.10 25.85 16.04
C ASP A 97 -21.05 25.97 14.94
N TYR A 98 -20.55 27.19 14.74
CA TYR A 98 -19.60 27.49 13.67
C TYR A 98 -18.82 28.77 13.96
N VAL A 99 -17.72 28.93 13.25
CA VAL A 99 -16.95 30.17 13.24
C VAL A 99 -16.90 30.74 11.83
N VAL A 100 -16.90 32.06 11.76
CA VAL A 100 -16.70 32.80 10.51
C VAL A 100 -15.56 33.79 10.66
N ARG A 101 -14.87 34.06 9.56
CA ARG A 101 -13.83 35.08 9.47
C ARG A 101 -14.40 36.25 8.69
N GLU A 102 -14.81 37.32 9.37
CA GLU A 102 -15.34 38.52 8.71
C GLU A 102 -14.22 39.40 8.15
N SER A 103 -13.06 39.40 8.80
CA SER A 103 -11.86 40.09 8.33
C SER A 103 -10.61 39.36 8.83
N PRO A 104 -9.40 39.71 8.34
CA PRO A 104 -8.16 39.15 8.88
C PRO A 104 -7.93 39.37 10.38
N SER A 105 -8.70 40.27 11.00
CA SER A 105 -8.59 40.63 12.43
C SER A 105 -9.86 40.37 13.24
N LYS A 106 -10.88 39.72 12.65
CA LYS A 106 -12.16 39.45 13.31
C LYS A 106 -12.67 38.07 12.95
N VAL A 107 -12.66 37.18 13.94
CA VAL A 107 -13.27 35.83 13.89
C VAL A 107 -14.44 35.83 14.86
N VAL A 108 -15.60 35.33 14.43
CA VAL A 108 -16.83 35.34 15.23
C VAL A 108 -17.33 33.91 15.40
N LEU A 109 -17.56 33.51 16.65
CA LEU A 109 -18.17 32.27 17.04
C LEU A 109 -19.68 32.44 17.13
N PHE A 110 -20.38 31.53 16.49
CA PHE A 110 -21.83 31.37 16.58
C PHE A 110 -22.14 30.06 17.29
N LYS A 111 -23.03 30.11 18.28
CA LYS A 111 -23.60 28.94 18.95
C LYS A 111 -25.08 28.86 18.62
N ASN A 112 -25.51 27.73 18.08
CA ASN A 112 -26.87 27.51 17.59
C ASN A 112 -27.39 28.66 16.71
N PHE A 113 -26.59 29.07 15.72
CA PHE A 113 -26.90 30.17 14.78
C PHE A 113 -27.03 31.58 15.39
N ALA A 114 -26.69 31.77 16.66
CA ALA A 114 -26.65 33.07 17.31
C ALA A 114 -25.19 33.47 17.60
N GLU A 115 -24.85 34.74 17.42
CA GLU A 115 -23.53 35.26 17.75
C GLU A 115 -23.26 35.08 19.25
N ALA A 116 -22.17 34.39 19.57
CA ALA A 116 -21.77 34.10 20.94
C ALA A 116 -20.57 34.95 21.36
N LYS A 117 -19.54 35.06 20.51
CA LYS A 117 -18.31 35.77 20.84
C LYS A 117 -17.54 36.20 19.60
N ALA A 118 -16.90 37.37 19.67
CA ALA A 118 -15.92 37.82 18.66
C ALA A 118 -14.50 37.78 19.24
N LEU A 119 -13.54 37.36 18.42
CA LEU A 119 -12.12 37.29 18.74
C LEU A 119 -11.34 38.10 17.70
N LYS A 120 -10.37 38.89 18.17
CA LYS A 120 -9.28 39.41 17.35
C LYS A 120 -8.08 38.48 17.51
N PRO A 121 -7.71 37.67 16.50
CA PRO A 121 -6.57 36.75 16.61
C PRO A 121 -5.29 37.54 16.82
N ALA A 122 -4.65 37.40 17.98
CA ALA A 122 -3.42 38.14 18.32
C ALA A 122 -2.16 37.40 17.83
N GLN A 123 -2.28 36.09 17.66
CA GLN A 123 -1.17 35.17 17.40
C GLN A 123 -0.81 35.08 15.91
N CYS A 124 -1.76 35.35 15.02
CA CYS A 124 -1.55 35.37 13.58
C CYS A 124 -2.63 36.18 12.86
N THR A 125 -2.28 36.77 11.72
CA THR A 125 -3.26 37.40 10.81
C THR A 125 -4.09 36.30 10.15
N ALA A 126 -5.41 36.34 10.32
CA ALA A 126 -6.28 35.25 9.86
C ALA A 126 -6.44 35.25 8.33
N GLU A 127 -5.91 34.22 7.68
CA GLU A 127 -6.05 33.95 6.25
C GLU A 127 -7.01 32.80 5.94
N GLY A 128 -7.24 31.89 6.90
CA GLY A 128 -8.15 30.77 6.73
C GLY A 128 -8.65 30.18 8.04
N LEU A 129 -9.75 29.44 7.97
CA LEU A 129 -10.40 28.78 9.09
C LEU A 129 -10.57 27.29 8.86
N PHE A 130 -10.24 26.52 9.90
CA PHE A 130 -10.43 25.09 9.96
C PHE A 130 -11.24 24.72 11.19
N GLY A 131 -12.18 23.80 11.00
CA GLY A 131 -12.92 23.17 12.09
C GLY A 131 -12.32 21.82 12.45
N GLY A 132 -12.92 21.17 13.44
CA GLY A 132 -12.43 19.94 14.06
C GLY A 132 -12.41 20.10 15.56
N ALA A 133 -11.65 19.28 16.31
CA ALA A 133 -11.67 19.31 17.78
C ALA A 133 -11.42 20.72 18.36
N LEU A 134 -10.67 21.55 17.64
CA LEU A 134 -10.40 22.95 17.95
C LEU A 134 -10.66 23.83 16.72
N VAL A 135 -10.85 25.12 16.96
CA VAL A 135 -10.90 26.13 15.91
C VAL A 135 -9.47 26.45 15.47
N GLY A 136 -9.11 26.11 14.23
CA GLY A 136 -7.82 26.43 13.64
C GLY A 136 -7.88 27.72 12.84
N VAL A 137 -7.12 28.74 13.25
CA VAL A 137 -6.92 30.00 12.51
C VAL A 137 -5.56 29.94 11.82
N ARG A 138 -5.57 29.84 10.50
CA ARG A 138 -4.36 29.82 9.67
C ARG A 138 -3.89 31.24 9.39
N GLY A 139 -2.61 31.51 9.63
CA GLY A 139 -1.87 32.64 9.08
C GLY A 139 -0.89 32.22 7.99
N PRO A 140 0.03 33.12 7.57
CA PRO A 140 1.00 32.84 6.49
C PRO A 140 1.90 31.63 6.79
N ASP A 141 2.53 31.61 7.97
CA ASP A 141 3.52 30.61 8.37
C ASP A 141 3.20 29.98 9.74
N CYS A 142 1.94 30.01 10.15
CA CYS A 142 1.50 29.39 11.38
C CYS A 142 0.02 29.05 11.39
N ILE A 143 -0.36 28.20 12.34
CA ILE A 143 -1.74 27.95 12.70
C ILE A 143 -1.92 28.11 14.21
N ALA A 144 -2.91 28.89 14.62
CA ALA A 144 -3.28 29.07 16.02
C ALA A 144 -4.59 28.33 16.30
N PHE A 145 -4.60 27.50 17.33
CA PHE A 145 -5.77 26.75 17.76
C PHE A 145 -6.46 27.42 18.94
N TYR A 146 -7.79 27.41 18.92
CA TYR A 146 -8.65 27.96 19.96
C TYR A 146 -9.75 26.97 20.34
N ASP A 147 -10.23 27.04 21.59
CA ASP A 147 -11.37 26.23 22.03
C ASP A 147 -12.70 26.73 21.44
N TRP A 148 -13.69 25.82 21.32
CA TRP A 148 -15.02 26.14 20.77
C TRP A 148 -15.96 26.83 21.76
N ASP A 149 -15.61 26.89 23.04
CA ASP A 149 -16.50 27.42 24.07
C ASP A 149 -16.41 28.93 24.21
N GLU A 150 -15.18 29.43 24.32
CA GLU A 150 -14.86 30.83 24.59
C GLU A 150 -13.81 31.39 23.61
N LEU A 151 -13.40 30.64 22.59
CA LEU A 151 -12.30 31.02 21.70
C LEU A 151 -11.01 31.36 22.49
N ARG A 152 -10.70 30.64 23.57
CA ARG A 152 -9.42 30.84 24.28
C ARG A 152 -8.31 30.19 23.49
N PHE A 153 -7.17 30.86 23.47
CA PHE A 153 -5.99 30.39 22.77
C PHE A 153 -5.44 29.13 23.44
N VAL A 154 -5.29 28.06 22.65
CA VAL A 154 -4.75 26.78 23.12
C VAL A 154 -3.28 26.68 22.78
N ARG A 155 -2.92 26.77 21.49
CA ARG A 155 -1.53 26.63 21.05
C ARG A 155 -1.34 27.22 19.66
N LYS A 156 -0.17 27.78 19.40
CA LYS A 156 0.30 28.17 18.07
C LYS A 156 1.33 27.16 17.60
N ILE A 157 1.24 26.78 16.34
CA ILE A 157 2.21 25.92 15.66
C ILE A 157 2.77 26.71 14.48
N ASP A 158 4.09 26.86 14.45
CA ASP A 158 4.80 27.56 13.37
C ASP A 158 5.06 26.57 12.23
N ALA A 159 4.14 26.56 11.26
CA ALA A 159 4.18 25.75 10.07
C ALA A 159 3.36 26.40 8.95
N SER A 160 3.84 26.30 7.70
CA SER A 160 3.07 26.73 6.53
C SER A 160 2.00 25.70 6.19
N VAL A 161 0.80 25.88 6.76
CA VAL A 161 -0.32 24.94 6.63
C VAL A 161 -1.21 25.32 5.46
N LYS A 162 -1.60 24.37 4.61
CA LYS A 162 -2.62 24.55 3.57
C LYS A 162 -3.96 23.95 3.95
N ASN A 163 -3.96 22.78 4.58
CA ASN A 163 -5.18 22.12 5.03
C ASN A 163 -4.96 21.46 6.40
N VAL A 164 -6.06 21.33 7.15
CA VAL A 164 -6.10 20.68 8.46
C VAL A 164 -7.17 19.60 8.44
N TYR A 165 -6.81 18.40 8.86
CA TYR A 165 -7.72 17.26 8.94
C TYR A 165 -7.68 16.67 10.35
N TRP A 166 -8.80 16.77 11.07
CA TRP A 166 -8.94 16.14 12.38
C TRP A 166 -9.53 14.74 12.22
N SER A 167 -9.03 13.82 13.05
CA SER A 167 -9.65 12.51 13.27
C SER A 167 -11.04 12.67 13.88
N ASP A 168 -11.90 11.66 13.71
CA ASP A 168 -13.26 11.67 14.25
C ASP A 168 -13.26 11.69 15.80
N ALA A 169 -12.32 10.98 16.42
CA ALA A 169 -12.09 11.02 17.86
C ALA A 169 -11.56 12.40 18.31
N GLY A 170 -10.86 13.11 17.41
CA GLY A 170 -10.32 14.45 17.61
C GLY A 170 -9.11 14.47 18.56
N ASP A 171 -8.34 13.40 18.58
CA ASP A 171 -7.08 13.21 19.29
C ASP A 171 -5.87 13.22 18.33
N LEU A 172 -6.08 12.96 17.04
CA LEU A 172 -5.08 13.13 15.99
C LEU A 172 -5.48 14.25 15.01
N VAL A 173 -4.49 15.00 14.52
CA VAL A 173 -4.65 16.02 13.47
C VAL A 173 -3.53 15.95 12.46
N VAL A 174 -3.88 16.06 11.17
CA VAL A 174 -2.92 16.26 10.08
C VAL A 174 -2.86 17.73 9.71
N LEU A 175 -1.65 18.29 9.69
CA LEU A 175 -1.34 19.59 9.07
C LEU A 175 -0.67 19.34 7.72
N ALA A 176 -1.39 19.56 6.63
CA ALA A 176 -0.85 19.42 5.28
C ALA A 176 -0.21 20.72 4.82
N SER A 177 1.05 20.66 4.38
CA SER A 177 1.81 21.78 3.82
C SER A 177 1.97 21.65 2.30
N ASP A 178 2.87 22.43 1.71
CA ASP A 178 3.13 22.41 0.27
C ASP A 178 3.93 21.20 -0.22
N ALA A 179 4.72 20.59 0.67
CA ALA A 179 5.65 19.50 0.34
C ALA A 179 5.53 18.30 1.30
N SER A 180 5.15 18.53 2.55
CA SER A 180 5.02 17.51 3.59
C SER A 180 3.68 17.60 4.32
N PHE A 181 3.34 16.58 5.10
CA PHE A 181 2.29 16.69 6.11
C PHE A 181 2.79 16.18 7.46
N TYR A 182 2.26 16.78 8.53
CA TYR A 182 2.63 16.49 9.91
C TYR A 182 1.44 15.88 10.62
N VAL A 183 1.65 14.77 11.31
CA VAL A 183 0.64 14.12 12.16
C VAL A 183 0.94 14.45 13.60
N LEU A 184 0.02 15.14 14.26
CA LEU A 184 0.14 15.58 15.65
C LEU A 184 -0.92 14.87 16.51
N ARG A 185 -0.54 14.55 17.74
CA ARG A 185 -1.46 14.11 18.79
C ARG A 185 -1.88 15.31 19.63
N TYR A 186 -3.18 15.45 19.87
CA TYR A 186 -3.79 16.48 20.68
C TYR A 186 -4.13 15.93 22.07
N ASN A 187 -3.53 16.51 23.11
CA ASN A 187 -3.75 16.12 24.50
C ASN A 187 -4.83 17.01 25.14
N ARG A 188 -6.07 16.50 25.17
CA ARG A 188 -7.22 17.19 25.79
C ARG A 188 -7.04 17.41 27.28
N ASP A 189 -6.45 16.45 27.98
CA ASP A 189 -6.32 16.50 29.44
C ASP A 189 -5.32 17.57 29.87
N ALA A 190 -4.22 17.73 29.12
CA ALA A 190 -3.26 18.81 29.33
C ALA A 190 -3.93 20.19 29.15
N VAL A 191 -4.76 20.36 28.13
CA VAL A 191 -5.51 21.61 27.92
C VAL A 191 -6.53 21.83 29.03
N ALA A 192 -7.29 20.80 29.42
CA ALA A 192 -8.27 20.86 30.50
C ALA A 192 -7.64 21.28 31.84
N ALA A 193 -6.46 20.75 32.17
CA ALA A 193 -5.73 21.10 33.39
C ALA A 193 -5.23 22.56 33.39
N ALA A 194 -4.92 23.10 32.21
CA ALA A 194 -4.41 24.45 32.04
C ALA A 194 -5.51 25.51 31.77
N VAL A 195 -6.79 25.15 31.77
CA VAL A 195 -7.92 26.05 31.41
C VAL A 195 -7.95 27.35 32.22
N HIS A 196 -7.51 27.31 33.48
CA HIS A 196 -7.48 28.48 34.38
C HIS A 196 -6.19 29.30 34.27
N LEU A 197 -5.16 28.77 33.59
CA LEU A 197 -3.89 29.42 33.40
C LEU A 197 -3.94 30.19 32.07
N GLN A 198 -4.08 31.51 32.13
CA GLN A 198 -3.96 32.35 30.93
C GLN A 198 -2.48 32.44 30.53
N LEU A 199 -2.01 31.44 29.80
CA LEU A 199 -0.64 31.33 29.34
C LEU A 199 -0.47 32.11 28.02
N PRO A 200 0.45 33.09 27.95
CA PRO A 200 0.70 33.86 26.73
C PRO A 200 1.12 32.99 25.53
N ASP A 201 1.90 31.94 25.80
CA ASP A 201 2.45 31.03 24.78
C ASP A 201 1.58 29.77 24.55
N GLY A 202 0.39 29.75 25.14
CA GLY A 202 -0.53 28.62 25.10
C GLY A 202 -0.11 27.46 26.01
N VAL A 203 -0.82 26.35 25.91
CA VAL A 203 -0.62 25.16 26.74
C VAL A 203 0.52 24.31 26.16
N GLU A 204 1.62 24.21 26.88
CA GLU A 204 2.73 23.31 26.54
C GLU A 204 2.28 21.85 26.63
N GLY A 205 2.68 21.01 25.66
CA GLY A 205 2.23 19.62 25.57
C GLY A 205 0.81 19.42 25.05
N ALA A 206 0.09 20.48 24.66
CA ALA A 206 -1.22 20.35 24.02
C ALA A 206 -1.14 19.59 22.68
N PHE A 207 -0.04 19.76 21.95
CA PHE A 207 0.24 19.03 20.72
C PHE A 207 1.62 18.37 20.79
N GLU A 208 1.68 17.13 20.31
CA GLU A 208 2.91 16.35 20.19
C GLU A 208 3.07 15.87 18.74
N LEU A 209 4.23 16.10 18.14
CA LEU A 209 4.54 15.60 16.79
C LEU A 209 4.75 14.09 16.84
N VAL A 210 3.89 13.35 16.14
CA VAL A 210 3.99 11.90 16.05
C VAL A 210 4.87 11.53 14.86
N HIS A 211 4.54 12.03 13.66
CA HIS A 211 5.29 11.73 12.43
C HIS A 211 5.28 12.90 11.45
N GLU A 212 6.31 12.98 10.62
CA GLU A 212 6.43 13.89 9.48
C GLU A 212 6.63 13.09 8.19
N MET A 213 5.78 13.35 7.20
CA MET A 213 5.78 12.63 5.93
C MET A 213 6.08 13.59 4.78
N ALA A 214 7.08 13.27 3.95
CA ALA A 214 7.48 14.06 2.79
C ALA A 214 6.55 13.85 1.57
N GLU A 215 5.23 13.94 1.78
CA GLU A 215 4.23 13.90 0.71
C GLU A 215 3.32 15.13 0.71
N LYS A 216 2.99 15.59 -0.49
CA LYS A 216 2.00 16.65 -0.70
C LYS A 216 0.58 16.08 -0.73
N VAL A 217 -0.24 16.47 0.25
CA VAL A 217 -1.66 16.09 0.35
C VAL A 217 -2.53 17.06 -0.46
N GLY A 218 -3.28 16.52 -1.44
CA GLY A 218 -4.28 17.29 -2.19
C GLY A 218 -5.64 17.35 -1.49
N SER A 219 -6.10 16.22 -0.99
CA SER A 219 -7.31 16.06 -0.19
C SER A 219 -7.16 14.84 0.71
N GLY A 220 -7.76 14.84 1.89
CA GLY A 220 -7.68 13.72 2.82
C GLY A 220 -8.89 13.61 3.75
N THR A 221 -9.03 12.45 4.38
CA THR A 221 -10.01 12.17 5.43
C THR A 221 -9.44 11.12 6.36
N TRP A 222 -9.83 11.17 7.63
CA TRP A 222 -9.52 10.10 8.57
C TRP A 222 -10.54 8.96 8.43
N VAL A 223 -10.06 7.75 8.67
CA VAL A 223 -10.86 6.53 8.81
C VAL A 223 -10.29 5.77 10.00
N GLY A 224 -10.90 5.93 11.17
CA GLY A 224 -10.29 5.52 12.43
C GLY A 224 -8.96 6.24 12.64
N ASP A 225 -7.90 5.47 12.85
CA ASP A 225 -6.54 5.99 13.06
C ASP A 225 -5.70 6.07 11.77
N CYS A 226 -6.30 5.75 10.62
CA CYS A 226 -5.67 5.83 9.32
C CYS A 226 -6.05 7.15 8.64
N PHE A 227 -5.05 7.85 8.11
CA PHE A 227 -5.29 9.06 7.31
C PHE A 227 -5.25 8.71 5.83
N LEU A 228 -6.41 8.68 5.17
CA LEU A 228 -6.56 8.41 3.75
C LEU A 228 -6.45 9.72 2.97
N TYR A 229 -5.63 9.75 1.92
CA TYR A 229 -5.40 10.97 1.16
C TYR A 229 -5.03 10.71 -0.30
N VAL A 230 -5.22 11.74 -1.13
CA VAL A 230 -4.72 11.77 -2.50
C VAL A 230 -3.49 12.63 -2.55
N ASN A 231 -2.38 12.08 -3.05
CA ASN A 231 -1.14 12.81 -3.17
C ASN A 231 -1.04 13.57 -4.52
N ALA A 232 -0.03 14.42 -4.65
CA ALA A 232 0.17 15.21 -5.88
C ALA A 232 0.47 14.37 -7.13
N SER A 233 0.96 13.14 -6.97
CA SER A 233 1.25 12.21 -8.07
C SER A 233 0.02 11.42 -8.56
N GLY A 234 -1.17 11.69 -8.01
CA GLY A 234 -2.39 11.00 -8.38
C GLY A 234 -2.48 9.59 -7.79
N ARG A 235 -1.95 9.37 -6.58
CA ARG A 235 -2.13 8.10 -5.86
C ARG A 235 -3.08 8.30 -4.69
N LEU A 236 -3.97 7.34 -4.50
CA LEU A 236 -4.76 7.19 -3.29
C LEU A 236 -3.91 6.39 -2.30
N ASN A 237 -3.46 7.05 -1.25
CA ASN A 237 -2.60 6.50 -0.21
C ASN A 237 -3.34 6.56 1.13
N TYR A 238 -2.99 5.69 2.06
CA TYR A 238 -3.27 5.92 3.48
C TYR A 238 -1.99 5.87 4.29
N TYR A 239 -1.95 6.72 5.30
CA TYR A 239 -0.94 6.74 6.33
C TYR A 239 -1.44 5.95 7.54
N VAL A 240 -0.57 5.11 8.09
CA VAL A 240 -0.80 4.36 9.33
C VAL A 240 0.51 4.24 10.11
N GLY A 241 0.55 4.84 11.31
CA GLY A 241 1.64 4.64 12.27
C GLY A 241 3.06 4.94 11.77
N GLY A 242 3.23 5.88 10.83
CA GLY A 242 4.54 6.24 10.26
C GLY A 242 4.77 5.70 8.86
N GLU A 243 3.96 4.73 8.42
CA GLU A 243 4.05 4.10 7.12
C GLU A 243 3.01 4.65 6.16
N ILE A 244 3.34 4.66 4.86
CA ILE A 244 2.44 5.06 3.77
C ILE A 244 2.24 3.88 2.85
N LEU A 245 0.98 3.51 2.63
CA LEU A 245 0.60 2.45 1.72
C LEU A 245 -0.29 2.98 0.61
N THR A 246 -0.06 2.49 -0.60
CA THR A 246 -0.85 2.85 -1.78
C THR A 246 -2.04 1.91 -1.92
N VAL A 247 -3.24 2.47 -2.00
CA VAL A 247 -4.48 1.74 -2.32
C VAL A 247 -4.59 1.59 -3.83
N ALA A 248 -4.47 2.70 -4.56
CA ALA A 248 -4.66 2.71 -6.01
C ALA A 248 -3.94 3.87 -6.69
N HIS A 249 -3.56 3.66 -7.95
CA HIS A 249 -3.11 4.71 -8.86
C HIS A 249 -4.32 5.29 -9.59
N LEU A 250 -4.52 6.60 -9.48
CA LEU A 250 -5.66 7.29 -10.07
C LEU A 250 -5.32 7.74 -11.49
N PRO A 251 -6.22 7.54 -12.47
CA PRO A 251 -5.97 7.90 -13.87
C PRO A 251 -5.98 9.41 -14.10
N THR A 252 -6.68 10.16 -13.24
CA THR A 252 -6.83 11.61 -13.33
C THR A 252 -6.69 12.25 -11.94
N LYS A 253 -6.57 13.58 -11.90
CA LYS A 253 -6.54 14.32 -10.63
C LYS A 253 -7.94 14.32 -10.01
N MET A 254 -8.10 13.50 -8.97
CA MET A 254 -9.33 13.38 -8.19
C MET A 254 -9.17 13.93 -6.77
N TYR A 255 -10.29 14.20 -6.12
CA TYR A 255 -10.37 14.68 -4.74
C TYR A 255 -11.27 13.76 -3.93
N LEU A 256 -10.90 13.51 -2.68
CA LEU A 256 -11.68 12.68 -1.76
C LEU A 256 -13.00 13.37 -1.40
N LEU A 257 -14.10 12.64 -1.59
CA LEU A 257 -15.42 13.05 -1.11
C LEU A 257 -15.68 12.59 0.33
N GLY A 258 -15.17 11.41 0.68
CA GLY A 258 -15.29 10.77 1.98
C GLY A 258 -15.39 9.25 1.87
N TYR A 259 -15.42 8.59 3.03
CA TYR A 259 -15.53 7.14 3.18
C TYR A 259 -16.90 6.78 3.78
N LEU A 260 -17.53 5.71 3.28
CA LEU A 260 -18.78 5.17 3.81
C LEU A 260 -18.53 3.83 4.55
N PRO A 261 -18.51 3.83 5.89
CA PRO A 261 -18.20 2.63 6.68
C PRO A 261 -19.13 1.44 6.45
N ARG A 262 -20.41 1.72 6.16
CA ARG A 262 -21.40 0.65 5.94
C ARG A 262 -21.16 -0.12 4.65
N GLU A 263 -20.51 0.51 3.68
CA GLU A 263 -20.29 -0.06 2.34
C GLU A 263 -18.83 -0.44 2.13
N ASN A 264 -17.93 -0.06 3.04
CA ASN A 264 -16.48 -0.22 2.87
C ASN A 264 -15.96 0.42 1.57
N VAL A 265 -16.49 1.59 1.19
CA VAL A 265 -16.12 2.28 -0.05
C VAL A 265 -15.68 3.71 0.23
N VAL A 266 -14.58 4.11 -0.39
CA VAL A 266 -14.18 5.51 -0.53
C VAL A 266 -14.61 6.04 -1.89
N PHE A 267 -15.18 7.26 -1.89
CA PHE A 267 -15.57 7.96 -3.10
C PHE A 267 -14.63 9.11 -3.38
N LEU A 268 -14.24 9.24 -4.64
CA LEU A 268 -13.46 10.34 -5.18
C LEU A 268 -14.24 11.04 -6.29
N MET A 269 -13.96 12.31 -6.49
CA MET A 269 -14.56 13.10 -7.56
C MET A 269 -13.48 13.89 -8.30
N ASP A 270 -13.54 13.90 -9.62
CA ASP A 270 -12.68 14.75 -10.44
C ASP A 270 -13.26 16.16 -10.66
N LYS A 271 -12.55 17.01 -11.41
CA LYS A 271 -13.05 18.35 -11.77
C LYS A 271 -14.25 18.33 -12.72
N THR A 272 -14.46 17.22 -13.43
CA THR A 272 -15.59 17.03 -14.35
C THR A 272 -16.83 16.48 -13.63
N LYS A 273 -16.76 16.32 -12.30
CA LYS A 273 -17.83 15.79 -11.43
C LYS A 273 -18.10 14.31 -11.69
N ALA A 274 -17.16 13.60 -12.31
CA ALA A 274 -17.20 12.16 -12.38
C ALA A 274 -16.77 11.59 -11.03
N VAL A 275 -17.60 10.73 -10.45
CA VAL A 275 -17.29 10.02 -9.21
C VAL A 275 -16.77 8.64 -9.51
N THR A 276 -15.77 8.23 -8.75
CA THR A 276 -15.14 6.91 -8.79
C THR A 276 -15.15 6.31 -7.39
N SER A 277 -15.34 5.01 -7.29
CA SER A 277 -15.33 4.25 -6.04
C SER A 277 -14.11 3.34 -5.94
N PHE A 278 -13.57 3.19 -4.74
CA PHE A 278 -12.60 2.17 -4.39
C PHE A 278 -13.02 1.48 -3.10
N THR A 279 -12.91 0.16 -3.07
CA THR A 279 -13.21 -0.65 -1.91
C THR A 279 -12.06 -0.54 -0.93
N LEU A 280 -12.39 -0.24 0.33
CA LEU A 280 -11.44 -0.07 1.41
C LEU A 280 -11.95 -0.85 2.61
N ASN A 281 -11.38 -2.02 2.83
CA ASN A 281 -11.74 -2.88 3.95
C ASN A 281 -11.15 -2.31 5.26
N VAL A 282 -12.00 -1.81 6.14
CA VAL A 282 -11.57 -1.27 7.44
C VAL A 282 -10.94 -2.34 8.32
N VAL A 283 -11.39 -3.59 8.24
CA VAL A 283 -10.80 -4.68 9.03
C VAL A 283 -9.33 -4.89 8.64
N LEU A 284 -9.00 -4.73 7.36
CA LEU A 284 -7.61 -4.82 6.87
C LEU A 284 -6.78 -3.65 7.39
N LEU A 285 -7.34 -2.44 7.36
CA LEU A 285 -6.69 -1.24 7.91
C LEU A 285 -6.46 -1.35 9.42
N GLU A 286 -7.44 -1.86 10.17
CA GLU A 286 -7.33 -2.10 11.62
C GLU A 286 -6.24 -3.14 11.91
N TYR A 287 -6.19 -4.22 11.14
CA TYR A 287 -5.14 -5.23 11.25
C TYR A 287 -3.75 -4.61 10.99
N GLN A 288 -3.59 -3.87 9.89
CA GLN A 288 -2.33 -3.21 9.55
C GLN A 288 -1.92 -2.21 10.65
N THR A 289 -2.89 -1.46 11.18
CA THR A 289 -2.66 -0.54 12.30
C THR A 289 -2.15 -1.26 13.54
N ALA A 290 -2.77 -2.39 13.90
CA ALA A 290 -2.35 -3.18 15.05
C ALA A 290 -0.93 -3.74 14.88
N VAL A 291 -0.59 -4.22 13.68
CA VAL A 291 0.77 -4.71 13.36
C VAL A 291 1.81 -3.60 13.43
N VAL A 292 1.56 -2.43 12.84
CA VAL A 292 2.50 -1.28 12.90
C VAL A 292 2.71 -0.83 14.35
N ARG A 293 1.65 -0.88 15.17
CA ARG A 293 1.72 -0.60 16.61
C ARG A 293 2.39 -1.71 17.43
N ARG A 294 2.77 -2.84 16.81
CA ARG A 294 3.27 -4.05 17.46
C ARG A 294 2.32 -4.65 18.48
N ASP A 295 1.02 -4.39 18.33
CA ASP A 295 -0.05 -5.01 19.12
C ASP A 295 -0.55 -6.28 18.41
N PHE A 296 0.24 -7.34 18.54
CA PHE A 296 -0.08 -8.62 17.90
C PHE A 296 -1.28 -9.32 18.53
N ALA A 297 -1.63 -9.01 19.78
CA ALA A 297 -2.80 -9.58 20.44
C ALA A 297 -4.09 -9.13 19.73
N SER A 298 -4.20 -7.82 19.49
CA SER A 298 -5.32 -7.26 18.71
C SER A 298 -5.29 -7.72 17.26
N ALA A 299 -4.12 -7.74 16.61
CA ALA A 299 -3.98 -8.20 15.23
C ALA A 299 -4.47 -9.65 15.04
N ASN A 300 -4.10 -10.56 15.94
CA ASN A 300 -4.52 -11.97 15.90
C ASN A 300 -6.01 -12.16 16.19
N ALA A 301 -6.63 -11.27 16.96
CA ALA A 301 -8.08 -11.29 17.18
C ALA A 301 -8.87 -10.79 15.95
N ILE A 302 -8.26 -9.91 15.15
CA ILE A 302 -8.86 -9.35 13.92
C ILE A 302 -8.71 -10.32 12.75
N LEU A 303 -7.59 -11.05 12.68
CA LEU A 303 -7.23 -11.92 11.57
C LEU A 303 -8.36 -12.86 11.07
N PRO A 304 -9.15 -13.54 11.93
CA PRO A 304 -10.23 -14.42 11.48
C PRO A 304 -11.42 -13.69 10.81
N ARG A 305 -11.51 -12.38 10.98
CA ARG A 305 -12.58 -11.55 10.39
C ARG A 305 -12.24 -11.10 8.97
N LEU A 306 -10.98 -11.26 8.56
CA LEU A 306 -10.54 -10.89 7.22
C LEU A 306 -10.97 -11.95 6.21
N PRO A 307 -11.46 -11.53 5.03
CA PRO A 307 -11.81 -12.46 3.98
C PRO A 307 -10.56 -13.10 3.35
N ALA A 308 -10.72 -14.34 2.87
CA ALA A 308 -9.61 -15.17 2.41
C ALA A 308 -8.88 -14.63 1.17
N ASP A 309 -9.59 -13.84 0.35
CA ASP A 309 -9.06 -13.16 -0.84
C ASP A 309 -7.99 -12.11 -0.52
N GLN A 310 -7.98 -11.58 0.70
CA GLN A 310 -7.04 -10.55 1.14
C GLN A 310 -5.82 -11.11 1.88
N MET A 311 -5.74 -12.43 2.09
CA MET A 311 -4.65 -13.07 2.84
C MET A 311 -3.28 -12.84 2.22
N ASP A 312 -3.16 -12.88 0.88
CA ASP A 312 -1.88 -12.60 0.22
C ASP A 312 -1.45 -11.14 0.37
N ALA A 313 -2.40 -10.19 0.39
CA ALA A 313 -2.10 -8.79 0.66
C ALA A 313 -1.61 -8.58 2.10
N VAL A 314 -2.23 -9.28 3.07
CA VAL A 314 -1.78 -9.32 4.46
C VAL A 314 -0.38 -9.91 4.57
N ALA A 315 -0.10 -11.01 3.88
CA ALA A 315 1.21 -11.64 3.89
C ALA A 315 2.30 -10.74 3.30
N ARG A 316 2.05 -10.09 2.15
CA ARG A 316 2.98 -9.10 1.56
C ARG A 316 3.21 -7.91 2.48
N PHE A 317 2.17 -7.47 3.18
CA PHE A 317 2.30 -6.42 4.19
C PHE A 317 3.17 -6.86 5.36
N LEU A 318 2.96 -8.06 5.93
CA LEU A 318 3.81 -8.60 6.99
C LEU A 318 5.27 -8.76 6.54
N GLU A 319 5.48 -9.23 5.30
CA GLU A 319 6.81 -9.35 4.70
C GLU A 319 7.51 -7.99 4.62
N SER A 320 6.81 -6.92 4.19
CA SER A 320 7.39 -5.57 4.13
C SER A 320 7.70 -5.00 5.51
N GLN A 321 6.94 -5.38 6.53
CA GLN A 321 7.22 -5.05 7.93
C GLN A 321 8.32 -5.93 8.56
N GLY A 322 8.79 -6.96 7.86
CA GLY A 322 9.84 -7.88 8.32
C GLY A 322 9.36 -9.13 9.07
N PHE A 323 8.04 -9.31 9.23
CA PHE A 323 7.42 -10.47 9.89
C PHE A 323 7.26 -11.65 8.92
N LYS A 324 8.39 -12.19 8.48
CA LYS A 324 8.44 -13.21 7.42
C LYS A 324 7.85 -14.55 7.85
N GLU A 325 7.96 -14.92 9.14
CA GLU A 325 7.45 -16.21 9.62
C GLU A 325 5.93 -16.26 9.60
N GLU A 326 5.29 -15.20 10.06
CA GLU A 326 3.85 -15.01 10.06
C GLU A 326 3.35 -14.83 8.61
N ALA A 327 4.09 -14.07 7.79
CA ALA A 327 3.78 -13.94 6.37
C ALA A 327 3.74 -15.31 5.67
N LEU A 328 4.67 -16.22 5.98
CA LEU A 328 4.71 -17.57 5.39
C LEU A 328 3.49 -18.42 5.79
N GLN A 329 2.99 -18.26 7.01
CA GLN A 329 1.81 -18.98 7.49
C GLN A 329 0.52 -18.48 6.84
N LEU A 330 0.42 -17.18 6.57
CA LEU A 330 -0.79 -16.55 6.03
C LEU A 330 -0.84 -16.55 4.50
N SER A 331 0.31 -16.53 3.83
CA SER A 331 0.36 -16.51 2.37
C SER A 331 -0.27 -17.76 1.78
N THR A 332 -1.18 -17.57 0.83
CA THR A 332 -1.79 -18.64 0.04
C THR A 332 -1.11 -18.81 -1.31
N ASP A 333 -0.45 -17.76 -1.80
CA ASP A 333 0.35 -17.74 -3.02
C ASP A 333 1.60 -18.64 -2.91
N PRO A 334 1.70 -19.73 -3.71
CA PRO A 334 2.86 -20.62 -3.71
C PRO A 334 4.17 -19.93 -4.05
N ASP A 335 4.15 -18.89 -4.89
CA ASP A 335 5.36 -18.16 -5.28
C ASP A 335 5.92 -17.37 -4.11
N GLN A 336 5.07 -16.56 -3.47
CA GLN A 336 5.44 -15.82 -2.28
C GLN A 336 5.87 -16.75 -1.14
N ARG A 337 5.13 -17.85 -0.89
CA ARG A 337 5.51 -18.82 0.14
C ARG A 337 6.88 -19.44 -0.10
N PHE A 338 7.22 -19.77 -1.34
CA PHE A 338 8.54 -20.29 -1.67
C PHE A 338 9.62 -19.25 -1.37
N ASP A 339 9.44 -18.00 -1.84
CA ASP A 339 10.42 -16.94 -1.62
C ASP A 339 10.59 -16.64 -0.11
N LEU A 340 9.50 -16.63 0.66
CA LEU A 340 9.53 -16.48 2.12
C LEU A 340 10.24 -17.65 2.80
N ALA A 341 9.97 -18.90 2.40
CA ALA A 341 10.63 -20.07 2.97
C ALA A 341 12.14 -20.08 2.69
N VAL A 342 12.55 -19.69 1.49
CA VAL A 342 13.96 -19.50 1.11
C VAL A 342 14.61 -18.41 1.94
N GLN A 343 13.96 -17.24 2.10
CA GLN A 343 14.47 -16.15 2.93
C GLN A 343 14.60 -16.52 4.42
N LEU A 344 13.75 -17.41 4.91
CA LEU A 344 13.77 -17.93 6.28
C LEU A 344 14.69 -19.14 6.47
N ALA A 345 15.37 -19.61 5.41
CA ALA A 345 16.14 -20.85 5.40
C ALA A 345 15.35 -22.10 5.83
N LYS A 346 14.02 -22.12 5.64
CA LYS A 346 13.15 -23.26 5.91
C LYS A 346 13.11 -24.19 4.69
N LEU A 347 14.24 -24.89 4.48
CA LEU A 347 14.49 -25.71 3.29
C LEU A 347 13.44 -26.80 3.05
N ASP A 348 13.01 -27.48 4.12
CA ASP A 348 12.00 -28.55 4.02
C ASP A 348 10.64 -28.02 3.55
N VAL A 349 10.23 -26.86 4.07
CA VAL A 349 8.99 -26.19 3.66
C VAL A 349 9.09 -25.72 2.20
N ALA A 350 10.22 -25.15 1.79
CA ALA A 350 10.44 -24.74 0.41
C ALA A 350 10.37 -25.93 -0.56
N LYS A 351 10.91 -27.07 -0.17
CA LYS A 351 10.83 -28.34 -0.93
C LYS A 351 9.39 -28.82 -1.06
N GLU A 352 8.64 -28.89 0.04
CA GLU A 352 7.24 -29.31 0.03
C GLU A 352 6.39 -28.44 -0.90
N ILE A 353 6.59 -27.12 -0.87
CA ILE A 353 5.91 -26.17 -1.76
C ILE A 353 6.24 -26.46 -3.22
N MET A 354 7.52 -26.68 -3.56
CA MET A 354 7.93 -27.00 -4.93
C MET A 354 7.38 -28.35 -5.41
N MET A 355 7.31 -29.36 -4.54
CA MET A 355 6.71 -30.65 -4.86
C MET A 355 5.21 -30.56 -5.10
N ALA A 356 4.49 -29.83 -4.23
CA ALA A 356 3.06 -29.58 -4.40
C ALA A 356 2.79 -28.86 -5.73
N ARG A 357 3.60 -27.85 -6.06
CA ARG A 357 3.47 -27.13 -7.33
C ARG A 357 3.67 -28.03 -8.54
N ALA A 358 4.71 -28.87 -8.53
CA ALA A 358 4.98 -29.81 -9.61
C ALA A 358 3.83 -30.82 -9.84
N ALA A 359 3.02 -31.10 -8.81
CA ALA A 359 1.85 -31.99 -8.92
C ALA A 359 0.57 -31.28 -9.40
N THR A 360 0.43 -29.99 -9.13
CA THR A 360 -0.86 -29.27 -9.28
C THR A 360 -0.91 -28.39 -10.53
N ASP A 361 0.23 -27.86 -10.97
CA ASP A 361 0.30 -26.81 -11.99
C ASP A 361 0.71 -27.35 -13.37
N VAL A 362 -0.27 -27.54 -14.26
CA VAL A 362 -0.07 -28.01 -15.65
C VAL A 362 0.45 -26.89 -16.58
N HIS A 363 0.38 -25.63 -16.14
CA HIS A 363 0.69 -24.45 -16.95
C HIS A 363 1.97 -23.68 -16.55
N VAL A 364 2.74 -24.17 -15.57
CA VAL A 364 3.99 -23.51 -15.18
C VAL A 364 5.08 -23.83 -16.18
N SER A 365 5.78 -22.80 -16.67
CA SER A 365 6.94 -22.94 -17.53
C SER A 365 7.99 -23.84 -16.86
N ALA A 366 8.39 -24.92 -17.54
CA ALA A 366 9.40 -25.84 -17.03
C ALA A 366 10.71 -25.11 -16.65
N THR A 367 11.02 -24.01 -17.33
CA THR A 367 12.19 -23.16 -17.07
C THR A 367 12.13 -22.45 -15.73
N ASP A 368 10.96 -21.92 -15.35
CA ASP A 368 10.81 -21.19 -14.07
C ASP A 368 10.93 -22.16 -12.90
N MET A 369 10.38 -23.36 -13.04
CA MET A 369 10.51 -24.42 -12.05
C MET A 369 11.97 -24.88 -11.90
N GLN A 370 12.70 -25.03 -13.01
CA GLN A 370 14.13 -25.36 -12.97
C GLN A 370 14.95 -24.29 -12.24
N HIS A 371 14.67 -23.00 -12.49
CA HIS A 371 15.35 -21.90 -11.79
C HIS A 371 15.10 -21.93 -10.29
N LYS A 372 13.85 -22.18 -9.85
CA LYS A 372 13.52 -22.29 -8.42
C LYS A 372 14.17 -23.50 -7.75
N TRP A 373 14.20 -24.66 -8.41
CA TRP A 373 14.94 -25.83 -7.90
C TRP A 373 16.43 -25.55 -7.77
N LYS A 374 17.02 -24.83 -8.72
CA LYS A 374 18.41 -24.43 -8.65
C LYS A 374 18.67 -23.50 -7.46
N GLN A 375 17.84 -22.47 -7.29
CA GLN A 375 17.94 -21.54 -6.15
C GLN A 375 17.85 -22.27 -4.81
N LEU A 376 16.93 -23.22 -4.67
CA LEU A 376 16.82 -24.05 -3.47
C LEU A 376 18.04 -24.95 -3.28
N GLY A 377 18.57 -25.53 -4.35
CA GLY A 377 19.78 -26.36 -4.33
C GLY A 377 21.02 -25.59 -3.89
N ASP A 378 21.20 -24.36 -4.39
CA ASP A 378 22.31 -23.47 -4.00
C ASP A 378 22.21 -23.09 -2.51
N LEU A 379 21.00 -22.81 -2.01
CA LEU A 379 20.79 -22.53 -0.60
C LEU A 379 21.05 -23.77 0.28
N ALA A 380 20.57 -24.94 -0.13
CA ALA A 380 20.81 -26.20 0.57
C ALA A 380 22.32 -26.54 0.62
N LEU A 381 23.06 -26.21 -0.44
CA LEU A 381 24.51 -26.38 -0.45
C LEU A 381 25.21 -25.44 0.55
N ASN A 382 24.78 -24.18 0.63
CA ASN A 382 25.31 -23.21 1.60
C ASN A 382 25.04 -23.61 3.05
N ASP A 383 23.91 -24.28 3.31
CA ASP A 383 23.54 -24.79 4.64
C ASP A 383 24.21 -26.15 4.96
N GLY A 384 24.92 -26.75 4.01
CA GLY A 384 25.58 -28.05 4.17
C GLY A 384 24.64 -29.25 4.04
N ASN A 385 23.40 -29.06 3.58
CA ASN A 385 22.45 -30.14 3.33
C ASN A 385 22.67 -30.76 1.94
N TYR A 386 23.72 -31.57 1.82
CA TYR A 386 24.12 -32.19 0.55
C TYR A 386 23.10 -33.18 -0.04
N GLY A 387 22.24 -33.78 0.80
CA GLY A 387 21.19 -34.68 0.34
C GLY A 387 20.10 -33.92 -0.41
N LEU A 388 19.64 -32.81 0.17
CA LEU A 388 18.68 -31.94 -0.47
C LEU A 388 19.24 -31.25 -1.72
N ALA A 389 20.50 -30.80 -1.67
CA ALA A 389 21.15 -30.17 -2.81
C ALA A 389 21.23 -31.12 -4.04
N GLU A 390 21.52 -32.40 -3.81
CA GLU A 390 21.55 -33.43 -4.85
C GLU A 390 20.17 -33.64 -5.47
N GLU A 391 19.13 -33.75 -4.64
CA GLU A 391 17.75 -33.89 -5.12
C GLU A 391 17.28 -32.67 -5.92
N CYS A 392 17.59 -31.47 -5.44
CA CYS A 392 17.28 -30.22 -6.14
C CYS A 392 18.01 -30.14 -7.48
N ALA A 393 19.30 -30.52 -7.53
CA ALA A 393 20.08 -30.51 -8.76
C ALA A 393 19.57 -31.52 -9.80
N LEU A 394 19.08 -32.69 -9.37
CA LEU A 394 18.41 -33.65 -10.25
C LEU A 394 17.12 -33.08 -10.85
N LYS A 395 16.32 -32.36 -10.05
CA LYS A 395 15.07 -31.72 -10.50
C LYS A 395 15.30 -30.47 -11.36
N ALA A 396 16.35 -29.72 -11.10
CA ALA A 396 16.76 -28.54 -11.87
C ALA A 396 17.50 -28.89 -13.17
N GLU A 397 17.85 -30.16 -13.37
CA GLU A 397 18.76 -30.61 -14.42
C GLU A 397 20.14 -29.90 -14.39
N ASP A 398 20.60 -29.50 -13.20
CA ASP A 398 21.93 -28.89 -13.02
C ASP A 398 23.01 -29.98 -12.96
N LEU A 399 23.38 -30.46 -14.15
CA LEU A 399 24.39 -31.51 -14.30
C LEU A 399 25.78 -31.08 -13.82
N SER A 400 26.06 -29.78 -13.78
CA SER A 400 27.36 -29.26 -13.34
C SER A 400 27.49 -29.36 -11.83
N LEU A 401 26.43 -29.00 -11.10
CA LEU A 401 26.37 -29.16 -9.65
C LEU A 401 26.40 -30.64 -9.27
N LEU A 402 25.68 -31.51 -10.00
CA LEU A 402 25.74 -32.96 -9.78
C LEU A 402 27.15 -33.52 -9.98
N LEU A 403 27.86 -33.08 -11.03
CA LEU A 403 29.25 -33.49 -11.25
C LEU A 403 30.12 -33.10 -10.06
N LEU A 404 30.00 -31.86 -9.58
CA LEU A 404 30.77 -31.37 -8.44
C LEU A 404 30.45 -32.17 -7.18
N LEU A 405 29.18 -32.43 -6.89
CA LEU A 405 28.74 -33.18 -5.71
C LEU A 405 29.24 -34.63 -5.74
N TYR A 406 29.05 -35.34 -6.84
CA TYR A 406 29.45 -36.75 -6.92
C TYR A 406 30.96 -36.92 -6.93
N THR A 407 31.70 -36.02 -7.58
CA THR A 407 33.17 -36.06 -7.56
C THR A 407 33.75 -35.73 -6.19
N ALA A 408 33.19 -34.73 -5.49
CA ALA A 408 33.61 -34.40 -4.13
C ALA A 408 33.30 -35.53 -3.12
N LYS A 409 32.16 -36.23 -3.28
CA LYS A 409 31.78 -37.38 -2.44
C LYS A 409 32.53 -38.67 -2.80
N GLY A 410 33.08 -38.78 -4.01
CA GLY A 410 33.60 -40.04 -4.56
C GLY A 410 32.49 -41.06 -4.87
N ASP A 411 31.27 -40.59 -5.19
CA ASP A 411 30.12 -41.46 -5.48
C ASP A 411 30.16 -42.00 -6.91
N LEU A 412 30.78 -43.17 -7.10
CA LEU A 412 30.90 -43.84 -8.40
C LEU A 412 29.54 -44.20 -9.02
N PRO A 413 28.57 -44.80 -8.28
CA PRO A 413 27.21 -45.00 -8.79
C PRO A 413 26.53 -43.69 -9.25
N GLY A 414 26.65 -42.62 -8.47
CA GLY A 414 26.12 -41.29 -8.80
C GLY A 414 26.72 -40.73 -10.09
N LEU A 415 28.04 -40.82 -10.24
CA LEU A 415 28.75 -40.43 -11.46
C LEU A 415 28.29 -41.24 -12.68
N SER A 416 28.05 -42.55 -12.53
CA SER A 416 27.57 -43.38 -13.64
C SER A 416 26.15 -43.02 -14.08
N ARG A 417 25.27 -42.66 -13.13
CA ARG A 417 23.93 -42.13 -13.45
C ARG A 417 24.02 -40.78 -14.14
N LEU A 418 24.91 -39.89 -13.67
CA LEU A 418 25.14 -38.57 -14.26
C LEU A 418 25.66 -38.68 -15.70
N ALA A 419 26.60 -39.59 -15.97
CA ALA A 419 27.14 -39.79 -17.32
C ALA A 419 26.04 -40.16 -18.33
N ALA A 420 25.13 -41.08 -17.94
CA ALA A 420 23.99 -41.47 -18.77
C ALA A 420 23.01 -40.30 -18.98
N LEU A 421 22.65 -39.59 -17.90
CA LEU A 421 21.75 -38.43 -17.97
C LEU A 421 22.33 -37.30 -18.83
N ALA A 422 23.63 -37.02 -18.70
CA ALA A 422 24.32 -36.00 -19.48
C ALA A 422 24.44 -36.36 -20.96
N ALA A 423 24.60 -37.65 -21.29
CA ALA A 423 24.59 -38.12 -22.67
C ALA A 423 23.20 -37.95 -23.32
N ASP A 424 22.13 -38.34 -22.60
CA ASP A 424 20.73 -38.18 -23.05
C ASP A 424 20.35 -36.71 -23.28
N LYS A 425 20.80 -35.82 -22.39
CA LYS A 425 20.56 -34.36 -22.48
C LYS A 425 21.54 -33.63 -23.41
N HIS A 426 22.36 -34.36 -24.18
CA HIS A 426 23.38 -33.80 -25.08
C HIS A 426 24.39 -32.85 -24.41
N ARG A 427 24.63 -33.00 -23.11
CA ARG A 427 25.67 -32.29 -22.34
C ARG A 427 26.98 -33.09 -22.36
N HIS A 428 27.53 -33.24 -23.56
CA HIS A 428 28.65 -34.15 -23.85
C HIS A 428 29.92 -33.88 -23.02
N ASN A 429 30.23 -32.63 -22.68
CA ASN A 429 31.40 -32.32 -21.85
C ASN A 429 31.26 -32.90 -20.43
N VAL A 430 30.07 -32.78 -19.82
CA VAL A 430 29.80 -33.32 -18.48
C VAL A 430 29.81 -34.85 -18.52
N ALA A 431 29.22 -35.44 -19.56
CA ALA A 431 29.25 -36.88 -19.78
C ALA A 431 30.69 -37.41 -19.93
N PHE A 432 31.52 -36.74 -20.73
CA PHE A 432 32.91 -37.12 -20.95
C PHE A 432 33.72 -37.07 -19.65
N VAL A 433 33.62 -35.98 -18.88
CA VAL A 433 34.34 -35.85 -17.60
C VAL A 433 33.87 -36.92 -16.61
N ALA A 434 32.57 -37.20 -16.54
CA ALA A 434 32.05 -38.24 -15.68
C ALA A 434 32.58 -39.64 -16.07
N LEU A 435 32.55 -40.00 -17.36
CA LEU A 435 33.10 -41.27 -17.86
C LEU A 435 34.61 -41.39 -17.62
N LEU A 436 35.36 -40.30 -17.81
CA LEU A 436 36.79 -40.25 -17.58
C LEU A 436 37.13 -40.53 -16.11
N LEU A 437 36.41 -39.88 -15.19
CA LEU A 437 36.59 -40.07 -13.75
C LEU A 437 36.19 -41.48 -13.27
N LEU A 438 35.25 -42.13 -13.97
CA LEU A 438 34.89 -43.54 -13.75
C LEU A 438 35.92 -44.52 -14.34
N GLY A 439 36.90 -44.06 -15.13
CA GLY A 439 37.83 -44.92 -15.84
C GLY A 439 37.21 -45.67 -17.02
N ARG A 440 36.03 -45.26 -17.50
CA ARG A 440 35.33 -45.87 -18.64
C ARG A 440 35.87 -45.31 -19.97
N ILE A 441 37.13 -45.65 -20.26
CA ILE A 441 37.89 -45.11 -21.40
C ILE A 441 37.25 -45.45 -22.75
N ASP A 442 36.74 -46.67 -22.89
CA ASP A 442 36.12 -47.14 -24.14
C ASP A 442 34.86 -46.32 -24.46
N ASP A 443 34.06 -46.01 -23.45
CA ASP A 443 32.86 -45.17 -23.61
C ASP A 443 33.21 -43.69 -23.87
N CYS A 444 34.36 -43.21 -23.36
CA CYS A 444 34.86 -41.88 -23.69
C CYS A 444 35.23 -41.77 -25.18
N VAL A 445 35.88 -42.80 -25.74
CA VAL A 445 36.20 -42.86 -27.17
C VAL A 445 34.90 -42.90 -27.99
N ALA A 446 33.95 -43.77 -27.60
CA ALA A 446 32.65 -43.85 -28.25
C ALA A 446 31.91 -42.50 -28.26
N LEU A 447 31.85 -41.80 -27.12
CA LEU A 447 31.22 -40.49 -27.01
C LEU A 447 31.87 -39.44 -27.93
N LEU A 448 33.20 -39.45 -28.07
CA LEU A 448 33.90 -38.54 -28.98
C LEU A 448 33.64 -38.88 -30.45
N VAL A 449 33.50 -40.17 -30.78
CA VAL A 449 33.13 -40.63 -32.12
C VAL A 449 31.69 -40.22 -32.44
N ASP A 450 30.74 -40.44 -31.53
CA ASP A 450 29.32 -40.10 -31.70
C ASP A 450 29.09 -38.60 -31.86
N THR A 451 29.89 -37.78 -31.16
CA THR A 451 29.87 -36.31 -31.29
C THR A 451 30.66 -35.77 -32.48
N LYS A 452 31.16 -36.65 -33.36
CA LYS A 452 31.98 -36.34 -34.55
C LYS A 452 33.30 -35.62 -34.25
N ARG A 453 33.84 -35.77 -33.05
CA ARG A 453 35.15 -35.24 -32.65
C ARG A 453 36.25 -36.28 -32.90
N LEU A 454 36.30 -36.79 -34.13
CA LEU A 454 37.13 -37.92 -34.55
C LEU A 454 38.65 -37.72 -34.34
N PRO A 455 39.23 -36.53 -34.61
CA PRO A 455 40.65 -36.28 -34.31
C PRO A 455 40.94 -36.41 -32.80
N GLU A 456 40.06 -35.89 -31.96
CA GLU A 456 40.19 -35.95 -30.51
C GLU A 456 40.01 -37.37 -29.97
N ALA A 457 39.05 -38.12 -30.53
CA ALA A 457 38.88 -39.55 -30.27
C ALA A 457 40.16 -40.32 -30.59
N ALA A 458 40.83 -40.02 -31.71
CA ALA A 458 42.07 -40.68 -32.10
C ALA A 458 43.23 -40.34 -31.16
N PHE A 459 43.36 -39.07 -30.74
CA PHE A 459 44.37 -38.68 -29.74
C PHE A 459 44.13 -39.30 -28.37
N PHE A 460 42.86 -39.35 -27.93
CA PHE A 460 42.47 -39.94 -26.67
C PHE A 460 42.68 -41.47 -26.68
N ALA A 461 42.23 -42.17 -27.72
CA ALA A 461 42.46 -43.59 -27.92
C ALA A 461 43.97 -43.91 -27.97
N ARG A 462 44.77 -43.13 -28.69
CA ARG A 462 46.23 -43.32 -28.70
C ARG A 462 46.87 -43.24 -27.33
N SER A 463 46.35 -42.39 -26.45
CA SER A 463 46.91 -42.16 -25.13
C SER A 463 46.43 -43.17 -24.10
N TYR A 464 45.16 -43.60 -24.17
CA TYR A 464 44.50 -44.37 -23.10
C TYR A 464 43.90 -45.72 -23.55
N SER A 465 43.60 -45.94 -24.84
CA SER A 465 43.09 -47.22 -25.36
C SER A 465 43.59 -47.50 -26.79
N PRO A 466 44.88 -47.89 -26.96
CA PRO A 466 45.50 -48.04 -28.27
C PRO A 466 44.84 -49.08 -29.18
N ALA A 467 44.13 -50.04 -28.60
CA ALA A 467 43.40 -51.08 -29.32
C ALA A 467 42.27 -50.51 -30.21
N GLN A 468 41.70 -49.35 -29.86
CA GLN A 468 40.61 -48.74 -30.62
C GLN A 468 41.08 -47.83 -31.78
N ILE A 469 42.37 -47.49 -31.85
CA ILE A 469 42.92 -46.60 -32.88
C ILE A 469 42.53 -47.02 -34.30
N PRO A 470 42.62 -48.30 -34.72
CA PRO A 470 42.30 -48.68 -36.10
C PRO A 470 40.85 -48.37 -36.47
N ALA A 471 39.91 -48.61 -35.55
CA ALA A 471 38.49 -48.34 -35.76
C ALA A 471 38.20 -46.83 -35.84
N VAL A 472 38.76 -46.03 -34.93
CA VAL A 472 38.59 -44.57 -34.91
C VAL A 472 39.20 -43.92 -36.15
N LEU A 473 40.40 -44.34 -36.58
CA LEU A 473 41.04 -43.82 -37.79
C LEU A 473 40.28 -44.20 -39.06
N ALA A 474 39.67 -45.39 -39.11
CA ALA A 474 38.82 -45.79 -40.22
C ALA A 474 37.58 -44.88 -40.31
N ALA A 475 36.90 -44.64 -39.18
CA ALA A 475 35.78 -43.72 -39.09
C ALA A 475 36.18 -42.28 -39.49
N TRP A 476 37.34 -41.80 -39.03
CA TRP A 476 37.86 -40.47 -39.39
C TRP A 476 38.16 -40.34 -40.89
N ARG A 477 38.79 -41.36 -41.49
CA ARG A 477 39.05 -41.37 -42.94
C ARG A 477 37.75 -41.35 -43.76
N GLN A 478 36.71 -42.04 -43.28
CA GLN A 478 35.42 -42.07 -43.95
C GLN A 478 34.71 -40.72 -43.85
N ASP A 479 34.77 -40.05 -42.69
CA ASP A 479 34.20 -38.72 -42.50
C ASP A 479 34.89 -37.65 -43.37
N LEU A 480 36.20 -37.74 -43.57
CA LEU A 480 36.96 -36.85 -44.48
C LEU A 480 36.72 -37.12 -45.97
N ALA A 481 36.16 -38.28 -46.32
CA ALA A 481 35.89 -38.68 -47.70
C ALA A 481 34.46 -38.33 -48.15
N LEU A 482 33.60 -37.93 -47.21
CA LEU A 482 32.28 -37.32 -47.43
C LEU A 482 32.41 -35.80 -47.47
#